data_AF-A0A831YI39-F1
#
_entry.id   AF-A0A831YI39-F1
#
_cell.length_a   1.000
_cell.length_b   1.000
_cell.length_c   1.000
_cell.angle_alpha   90.00
_cell.angle_beta   90.00
_cell.angle_gamma   90.00
#
_symmetry.space_group_name_H-M   'P 1'
#
loop_
_entity.id
_entity.type
_entity.pdbx_description
1 polymer ?
#
loop_
_entity_poly.entity_id
_entity_poly.type
_entity_poly.pdbx_seq_one_letter_code
_entity_poly.pdbx_strand_id
1 'polypeptide(L)'
;MVEFIIDDPAYGDDEKLAVAVGLSITFRQALVKARPSREALEAAKESVWGALLISPCPPNLPCFNDVEKAVDHSEIFSTPVGYEGPTPAVTRRRVSTFNKHYMKPWRWAREGEKPEVGHRLLPLMACLFRELKTLDAVPIVVSDVRLQPNTTPPPDYMVVPTSHAVSEVAEIVDVYLPPLKAGALALGILTGGYKAGPVVALVKTRDYATQRLIEMGGYAVVLDEPGDPCNLFRSRVAGYSYEKRLYTVNPALCDKCGDCLKTACPAIAPSHAGAPQILPTCTGCGACALVCTRGAIQ
;
A
#
# COMPACT_ATOMS: atom_id res chain seq x y z
N MET A 1 -15.19 -22.48 2.66
CA MET A 1 -15.76 -22.52 1.29
C MET A 1 -14.96 -21.54 0.45
N VAL A 2 -14.17 -22.03 -0.52
CA VAL A 2 -13.31 -21.16 -1.34
C VAL A 2 -14.16 -20.21 -2.19
N GLU A 3 -13.86 -18.91 -2.10
CA GLU A 3 -14.54 -17.84 -2.85
C GLU A 3 -13.81 -17.52 -4.16
N PHE A 4 -12.48 -17.67 -4.21
CA PHE A 4 -11.67 -17.36 -5.39
C PHE A 4 -10.68 -18.47 -5.69
N ILE A 5 -10.45 -18.75 -6.96
CA ILE A 5 -9.38 -19.64 -7.43
C ILE A 5 -8.46 -18.85 -8.34
N ILE A 6 -7.19 -18.79 -7.97
CA ILE A 6 -6.14 -18.06 -8.68
C ILE A 6 -5.25 -19.08 -9.39
N ASP A 7 -5.49 -19.23 -10.69
CA ASP A 7 -4.85 -20.23 -11.57
C ASP A 7 -4.55 -19.68 -12.97
N ASP A 8 -4.67 -18.36 -13.15
CA ASP A 8 -4.48 -17.75 -14.47
C ASP A 8 -2.99 -17.85 -14.87
N PRO A 9 -2.67 -18.53 -16.00
CA PRO A 9 -1.29 -18.72 -16.45
C PRO A 9 -0.61 -17.43 -16.91
N ALA A 10 -1.35 -16.33 -17.08
CA ALA A 10 -0.78 -15.02 -17.37
C ALA A 10 -0.01 -14.42 -16.19
N TYR A 11 -0.20 -14.95 -14.98
CA TYR A 11 0.52 -14.54 -13.77
C TYR A 11 1.60 -15.55 -13.40
N GLY A 12 2.75 -15.03 -12.97
CA GLY A 12 3.77 -15.82 -12.28
C GLY A 12 3.28 -16.32 -10.91
N ASP A 13 3.97 -17.31 -10.35
CA ASP A 13 3.55 -17.94 -9.09
C ASP A 13 3.49 -16.95 -7.90
N ASP A 14 4.45 -16.02 -7.82
CA ASP A 14 4.47 -14.98 -6.78
C ASP A 14 3.39 -13.92 -7.00
N GLU A 15 3.01 -13.65 -8.25
CA GLU A 15 1.92 -12.73 -8.58
C GLU A 15 0.57 -13.34 -8.22
N LYS A 16 0.39 -14.64 -8.47
CA LYS A 16 -0.81 -15.37 -8.03
C LYS A 16 -0.94 -15.31 -6.50
N LEU A 17 0.17 -15.49 -5.77
CA LEU A 17 0.18 -15.31 -4.31
C LEU A 17 -0.17 -13.86 -3.93
N ALA A 18 0.43 -12.87 -4.60
CA ALA A 18 0.17 -11.45 -4.34
C ALA A 18 -1.30 -11.07 -4.54
N VAL A 19 -1.94 -11.51 -5.64
CA VAL A 19 -3.38 -11.31 -5.87
C VAL A 19 -4.20 -11.91 -4.72
N ALA A 20 -3.81 -13.10 -4.27
CA ALA A 20 -4.54 -13.78 -3.22
C ALA A 20 -4.34 -13.16 -1.83
N VAL A 21 -3.15 -12.65 -1.52
CA VAL A 21 -2.90 -11.80 -0.34
C VAL A 21 -3.75 -10.51 -0.42
N GLY A 22 -3.87 -9.91 -1.61
CA GLY A 22 -4.76 -8.77 -1.85
C GLY A 22 -6.24 -9.09 -1.64
N LEU A 23 -6.70 -10.28 -2.04
CA LEU A 23 -8.06 -10.75 -1.75
C LEU A 23 -8.29 -10.95 -0.26
N SER A 24 -7.30 -11.51 0.41
CA SER A 24 -7.24 -11.76 1.85
C SER A 24 -7.39 -10.46 2.67
N ILE A 25 -6.87 -9.32 2.20
CA ILE A 25 -7.14 -7.97 2.78
C ILE A 25 -8.65 -7.71 2.97
N THR A 26 -9.46 -8.19 2.03
CA THR A 26 -10.92 -8.03 2.05
C THR A 26 -11.66 -9.22 2.66
N PHE A 27 -10.95 -10.04 3.45
CA PHE A 27 -11.43 -11.21 4.18
C PHE A 27 -11.99 -12.32 3.27
N ARG A 28 -11.48 -12.41 2.04
CA ARG A 28 -11.90 -13.42 1.07
C ARG A 28 -11.17 -14.73 1.29
N GLN A 29 -11.84 -15.83 0.94
CA GLN A 29 -11.23 -17.17 0.93
C GLN A 29 -10.68 -17.48 -0.47
N ALA A 30 -9.37 -17.54 -0.67
CA ALA A 30 -8.74 -17.82 -1.96
C ALA A 30 -8.03 -19.19 -1.98
N LEU A 31 -7.98 -19.83 -3.14
CA LEU A 31 -7.09 -20.97 -3.45
C LEU A 31 -6.11 -20.50 -4.53
N VAL A 32 -4.82 -20.66 -4.27
CA VAL A 32 -3.72 -20.28 -5.16
C VAL A 32 -3.10 -21.55 -5.71
N LYS A 33 -3.16 -21.72 -7.04
CA LYS A 33 -2.48 -22.81 -7.74
C LYS A 33 -1.15 -22.29 -8.28
N ALA A 34 -0.13 -22.38 -7.45
CA ALA A 34 1.20 -21.82 -7.67
C ALA A 34 2.23 -22.50 -6.76
N ARG A 35 3.51 -22.40 -7.11
CA ARG A 35 4.66 -22.69 -6.25
C ARG A 35 5.43 -21.39 -5.96
N PRO A 36 4.93 -20.52 -5.07
CA PRO A 36 5.57 -19.24 -4.83
C PRO A 36 6.97 -19.42 -4.24
N SER A 37 7.83 -18.42 -4.47
CA SER A 37 9.18 -18.36 -3.93
C SER A 37 9.17 -18.31 -2.40
N ARG A 38 10.27 -18.75 -1.79
CA ARG A 38 10.41 -18.73 -0.33
C ARG A 38 10.30 -17.30 0.23
N GLU A 39 10.83 -16.34 -0.50
CA GLU A 39 10.84 -14.92 -0.17
C GLU A 39 9.42 -14.34 -0.21
N ALA A 40 8.64 -14.66 -1.26
CA ALA A 40 7.24 -14.25 -1.37
C ALA A 40 6.37 -14.86 -0.25
N LEU A 41 6.62 -16.12 0.08
CA LEU A 41 5.96 -16.82 1.18
C LEU A 41 6.25 -16.19 2.54
N GLU A 42 7.51 -15.85 2.83
CA GLU A 42 7.88 -15.21 4.09
C GLU A 42 7.29 -13.79 4.20
N ALA A 43 7.27 -13.03 3.10
CA ALA A 43 6.62 -11.71 3.05
C ALA A 43 5.11 -11.77 3.32
N ALA A 44 4.43 -12.81 2.81
CA ALA A 44 3.00 -12.99 3.01
C ALA A 44 2.63 -13.46 4.42
N LYS A 45 3.52 -14.21 5.09
CA LYS A 45 3.25 -15.02 6.30
C LYS A 45 2.47 -14.31 7.40
N GLU A 46 2.83 -13.07 7.73
CA GLU A 46 2.17 -12.29 8.78
C GLU A 46 1.07 -11.34 8.26
N SER A 47 0.98 -11.22 6.94
CA SER A 47 0.06 -10.34 6.24
C SER A 47 -1.23 -11.05 5.88
N VAL A 48 -1.25 -12.37 5.71
CA VAL A 48 -2.49 -13.07 5.33
C VAL A 48 -3.56 -12.95 6.42
N TRP A 49 -4.72 -12.44 6.00
CA TRP A 49 -5.94 -12.29 6.77
C TRP A 49 -7.14 -12.97 6.10
N GLY A 50 -7.96 -13.77 6.79
CA GLY A 50 -9.00 -14.55 6.11
C GLY A 50 -8.39 -15.62 5.20
N ALA A 51 -9.18 -16.31 4.37
CA ALA A 51 -8.77 -17.57 3.77
C ALA A 51 -7.90 -17.52 2.44
N LEU A 52 -6.99 -18.47 2.17
CA LEU A 52 -5.78 -18.47 1.33
C LEU A 52 -5.10 -19.87 1.43
N LEU A 53 -5.38 -20.71 0.46
CA LEU A 53 -4.87 -22.08 0.34
C LEU A 53 -3.82 -22.07 -0.77
N ILE A 54 -2.68 -22.77 -0.62
CA ILE A 54 -1.63 -22.83 -1.66
C ILE A 54 -1.48 -24.27 -2.15
N SER A 55 -1.49 -24.45 -3.48
CA SER A 55 -1.34 -25.73 -4.15
C SER A 55 -0.22 -25.66 -5.20
N PRO A 56 0.86 -26.44 -5.05
CA PRO A 56 1.09 -27.45 -4.02
C PRO A 56 1.46 -26.84 -2.65
N CYS A 57 1.16 -27.60 -1.60
CA CYS A 57 1.43 -27.27 -0.20
C CYS A 57 2.96 -27.16 0.07
N PRO A 58 3.48 -25.98 0.47
CA PRO A 58 4.88 -25.82 0.83
C PRO A 58 5.19 -26.46 2.20
N PRO A 59 6.35 -27.13 2.38
CA PRO A 59 6.65 -27.93 3.58
C PRO A 59 6.80 -27.14 4.90
N ASN A 60 6.84 -25.80 4.87
CA ASN A 60 7.11 -24.94 6.04
C ASN A 60 6.04 -23.87 6.28
N LEU A 61 4.92 -23.92 5.56
CA LEU A 61 3.80 -23.02 5.78
C LEU A 61 2.62 -23.78 6.34
N PRO A 62 1.77 -23.15 7.18
CA PRO A 62 0.55 -23.77 7.64
C PRO A 62 -0.31 -24.07 6.41
N CYS A 63 -0.40 -25.34 6.08
CA CYS A 63 -1.26 -25.94 5.08
C CYS A 63 -1.58 -27.32 5.66
N PHE A 64 -2.84 -27.60 5.94
CA PHE A 64 -3.24 -28.84 6.62
C PHE A 64 -3.85 -29.79 5.59
N ASN A 65 -3.34 -31.02 5.56
CA ASN A 65 -3.80 -32.15 4.76
C ASN A 65 -5.12 -32.73 5.29
N ASP A 66 -5.60 -32.21 6.42
CA ASP A 66 -6.72 -32.68 7.22
C ASP A 66 -7.74 -31.54 7.38
N VAL A 67 -8.99 -31.81 7.00
CA VAL A 67 -10.05 -30.80 6.93
C VAL A 67 -10.45 -30.29 8.32
N GLU A 68 -10.47 -31.13 9.35
CA GLU A 68 -10.82 -30.70 10.71
C GLU A 68 -9.72 -29.81 11.31
N LYS A 69 -8.45 -30.16 11.10
CA LYS A 69 -7.31 -29.30 11.54
C LYS A 69 -7.26 -27.97 10.81
N ALA A 70 -7.64 -27.95 9.53
CA ALA A 70 -7.76 -26.73 8.74
C ALA A 70 -8.89 -25.82 9.25
N VAL A 71 -10.03 -26.39 9.63
CA VAL A 71 -11.17 -25.67 10.21
C VAL A 71 -10.83 -25.13 11.59
N ASP A 72 -10.28 -25.95 12.49
CA ASP A 72 -9.90 -25.54 13.84
C ASP A 72 -8.90 -24.37 13.83
N HIS A 73 -7.88 -24.43 12.97
CA HIS A 73 -6.93 -23.33 12.82
C HIS A 73 -7.57 -22.08 12.20
N SER A 74 -8.56 -22.26 11.32
CA SER A 74 -9.28 -21.15 10.71
C SER A 74 -10.21 -20.43 11.68
N GLU A 75 -10.89 -21.17 12.55
CA GLU A 75 -11.81 -20.60 13.54
C GLU A 75 -11.08 -19.96 14.73
N ILE A 76 -9.96 -20.54 15.18
CA ILE A 76 -9.14 -19.98 16.26
C ILE A 76 -8.43 -18.68 15.81
N PHE A 77 -8.01 -18.59 14.54
CA PHE A 77 -7.13 -17.50 14.08
C PHE A 77 -7.69 -16.63 12.94
N SER A 78 -8.91 -16.90 12.45
CA SER A 78 -9.52 -16.23 11.28
C SER A 78 -8.65 -16.30 10.00
N THR A 79 -7.89 -17.38 9.83
CA THR A 79 -6.93 -17.61 8.74
C THR A 79 -7.32 -18.87 7.93
N PRO A 80 -6.80 -19.08 6.73
CA PRO A 80 -7.00 -20.27 5.92
C PRO A 80 -5.89 -21.28 5.95
N VAL A 81 -6.19 -22.49 5.47
CA VAL A 81 -5.14 -23.47 5.43
C VAL A 81 -5.34 -24.59 4.40
N GLY A 82 -4.31 -24.78 3.55
CA GLY A 82 -3.98 -25.87 2.60
C GLY A 82 -5.07 -26.80 2.06
N TYR A 83 -5.05 -27.06 0.74
CA TYR A 83 -6.04 -27.92 0.07
C TYR A 83 -5.37 -29.00 -0.77
N GLU A 84 -5.68 -30.28 -0.47
CA GLU A 84 -5.20 -31.45 -1.24
C GLU A 84 -6.33 -32.14 -2.04
N GLY A 85 -7.50 -31.51 -2.16
CA GLY A 85 -8.68 -32.06 -2.85
C GLY A 85 -8.90 -31.57 -4.29
N PRO A 86 -10.02 -31.96 -4.94
CA PRO A 86 -10.39 -31.49 -6.28
C PRO A 86 -10.85 -30.02 -6.28
N THR A 87 -10.51 -29.23 -7.32
CA THR A 87 -10.81 -27.78 -7.37
C THR A 87 -12.26 -27.43 -6.97
N PRO A 88 -12.50 -26.63 -5.91
CA PRO A 88 -13.84 -26.33 -5.40
C PRO A 88 -14.60 -25.30 -6.27
N ALA A 89 -15.94 -25.27 -6.18
CA ALA A 89 -16.76 -24.29 -6.90
C ALA A 89 -16.77 -22.90 -6.23
N VAL A 90 -16.75 -21.83 -7.03
CA VAL A 90 -16.77 -20.43 -6.58
C VAL A 90 -18.18 -20.00 -6.14
N THR A 91 -18.31 -19.28 -5.02
CA THR A 91 -19.60 -18.76 -4.52
C THR A 91 -19.58 -17.24 -4.35
N ARG A 92 -20.66 -16.55 -4.73
CA ARG A 92 -20.76 -15.07 -4.72
C ARG A 92 -21.21 -14.56 -3.33
N ARG A 93 -20.43 -13.69 -2.67
CA ARG A 93 -20.81 -13.03 -1.40
C ARG A 93 -20.97 -11.51 -1.56
N ARG A 94 -21.85 -10.90 -0.75
CA ARG A 94 -22.40 -9.54 -0.96
C ARG A 94 -21.76 -8.37 -0.17
N VAL A 95 -20.76 -8.59 0.67
CA VAL A 95 -20.14 -7.47 1.43
C VAL A 95 -18.64 -7.65 1.56
N SER A 96 -17.91 -6.53 1.43
CA SER A 96 -16.48 -6.41 1.77
C SER A 96 -16.39 -5.95 3.22
N THR A 97 -15.64 -6.65 4.06
CA THR A 97 -15.45 -6.31 5.48
C THR A 97 -14.12 -5.57 5.73
N PHE A 98 -13.55 -4.95 4.70
CA PHE A 98 -12.26 -4.27 4.78
C PHE A 98 -12.25 -3.16 5.83
N ASN A 99 -11.17 -3.11 6.61
CA ASN A 99 -10.88 -1.97 7.46
C ASN A 99 -9.36 -1.75 7.59
N LYS A 100 -8.94 -0.53 7.26
CA LYS A 100 -7.56 -0.06 7.16
C LYS A 100 -6.82 -0.05 8.52
N HIS A 101 -7.52 -0.08 9.64
CA HIS A 101 -6.92 -0.17 10.98
C HIS A 101 -6.61 -1.60 11.43
N TYR A 102 -7.27 -2.62 10.87
CA TYR A 102 -6.84 -4.02 11.05
C TYR A 102 -5.53 -4.32 10.33
N MET A 103 -5.16 -3.46 9.38
CA MET A 103 -3.78 -3.37 8.94
C MET A 103 -3.00 -2.75 10.09
N LYS A 104 -2.56 -3.58 11.05
CA LYS A 104 -1.42 -3.20 11.89
C LYS A 104 -0.35 -2.70 10.90
N PRO A 105 0.13 -1.45 10.97
CA PRO A 105 1.10 -0.91 10.03
C PRO A 105 2.31 -1.86 9.85
N TRP A 106 2.64 -2.55 10.95
CA TRP A 106 3.70 -3.55 11.07
C TRP A 106 3.38 -4.94 10.53
N ARG A 107 2.24 -5.23 9.90
CA ARG A 107 2.03 -6.52 9.21
C ARG A 107 2.25 -6.34 7.73
N TRP A 108 1.65 -5.30 7.18
CA TRP A 108 1.56 -5.08 5.74
C TRP A 108 2.57 -4.06 5.24
N ALA A 109 3.29 -3.35 6.11
CA ALA A 109 4.28 -2.33 5.74
C ALA A 109 5.37 -2.18 6.84
N ARG A 110 6.13 -3.24 7.13
CA ARG A 110 7.16 -3.24 8.21
C ARG A 110 8.38 -2.39 7.91
N GLU A 111 8.84 -2.43 6.68
CA GLU A 111 10.12 -1.86 6.27
C GLU A 111 9.89 -0.72 5.26
N GLY A 112 10.95 0.00 4.93
CA GLY A 112 10.93 1.03 3.91
C GLY A 112 12.30 1.17 3.27
N GLU A 113 12.33 1.92 2.19
CA GLU A 113 13.54 2.34 1.52
C GLU A 113 14.44 3.10 2.49
N LYS A 114 15.75 2.82 2.38
CA LYS A 114 16.76 3.57 3.13
C LYS A 114 16.67 5.07 2.79
N PRO A 115 17.07 5.97 3.70
CA PRO A 115 16.94 7.42 3.50
C PRO A 115 17.48 7.94 2.16
N GLU A 116 18.54 7.33 1.63
CA GLU A 116 19.19 7.74 0.38
C GLU A 116 18.31 7.52 -0.85
N VAL A 117 17.51 6.45 -0.84
CA VAL A 117 16.53 6.13 -1.89
C VAL A 117 15.21 6.85 -1.59
N GLY A 118 14.78 6.83 -0.33
CA GLY A 118 13.53 7.45 0.13
C GLY A 118 13.45 8.95 -0.15
N HIS A 119 14.54 9.71 0.00
CA HIS A 119 14.51 11.16 -0.28
C HIS A 119 14.05 11.51 -1.70
N ARG A 120 14.31 10.65 -2.69
CA ARG A 120 13.87 10.84 -4.07
C ARG A 120 12.39 10.55 -4.27
N LEU A 121 11.71 9.91 -3.33
CA LEU A 121 10.29 9.57 -3.38
C LEU A 121 9.43 10.54 -2.56
N LEU A 122 10.04 11.44 -1.77
CA LEU A 122 9.31 12.48 -1.03
C LEU A 122 8.35 13.32 -1.88
N PRO A 123 8.67 13.77 -3.11
CA PRO A 123 7.71 14.49 -3.95
C PRO A 123 6.47 13.64 -4.25
N LEU A 124 6.67 12.37 -4.60
CA LEU A 124 5.59 11.41 -4.86
C LEU A 124 4.69 11.25 -3.64
N MET A 125 5.27 10.97 -2.47
CA MET A 125 4.49 10.75 -1.25
C MET A 125 3.76 12.01 -0.79
N ALA A 126 4.38 13.18 -0.88
CA ALA A 126 3.75 14.46 -0.56
C ALA A 126 2.60 14.80 -1.51
N CYS A 127 2.78 14.52 -2.79
CA CYS A 127 1.75 14.71 -3.79
C CYS A 127 0.54 13.81 -3.51
N LEU A 128 0.75 12.51 -3.34
CA LEU A 128 -0.30 11.57 -2.98
C LEU A 128 -0.98 11.99 -1.67
N PHE A 129 -0.22 12.44 -0.66
CA PHE A 129 -0.80 12.89 0.61
C PHE A 129 -1.76 14.04 0.41
N ARG A 130 -1.39 15.01 -0.42
CA ARG A 130 -2.25 16.14 -0.76
C ARG A 130 -3.52 15.68 -1.46
N GLU A 131 -3.39 14.84 -2.50
CA GLU A 131 -4.54 14.35 -3.25
C GLU A 131 -5.48 13.54 -2.36
N LEU A 132 -4.95 12.57 -1.60
CA LEU A 132 -5.72 11.66 -0.76
C LEU A 132 -6.40 12.37 0.43
N LYS A 133 -5.73 13.33 1.06
CA LYS A 133 -6.28 14.08 2.21
C LYS A 133 -7.55 14.86 1.85
N THR A 134 -7.72 15.22 0.58
CA THR A 134 -8.90 15.96 0.12
C THR A 134 -10.07 15.07 -0.27
N LEU A 135 -9.89 13.75 -0.28
CA LEU A 135 -10.95 12.81 -0.62
C LEU A 135 -11.87 12.58 0.57
N ASP A 136 -13.17 12.64 0.32
CA ASP A 136 -14.20 12.11 1.21
C ASP A 136 -14.38 10.60 0.97
N ALA A 137 -13.30 9.84 1.18
CA ALA A 137 -13.23 8.40 0.91
C ALA A 137 -12.13 7.73 1.76
N VAL A 138 -12.10 6.40 1.77
CA VAL A 138 -11.06 5.59 2.43
C VAL A 138 -10.12 5.01 1.36
N PRO A 139 -9.02 5.68 1.00
CA PRO A 139 -8.08 5.15 0.02
C PRO A 139 -7.21 4.03 0.60
N ILE A 140 -6.82 3.10 -0.27
CA ILE A 140 -5.77 2.10 0.00
C ILE A 140 -4.60 2.34 -0.95
N VAL A 141 -3.41 2.53 -0.41
CA VAL A 141 -2.17 2.68 -1.18
C VAL A 141 -1.30 1.43 -1.01
N VAL A 142 -1.10 0.71 -2.10
CA VAL A 142 -0.20 -0.45 -2.20
C VAL A 142 1.03 -0.01 -2.96
N SER A 143 2.23 -0.38 -2.52
CA SER A 143 3.44 0.17 -3.11
C SER A 143 4.59 -0.82 -3.19
N ASP A 144 5.35 -0.77 -4.29
CA ASP A 144 6.63 -1.46 -4.48
C ASP A 144 7.80 -0.71 -3.81
N VAL A 145 7.56 0.54 -3.38
CA VAL A 145 8.54 1.42 -2.72
C VAL A 145 7.89 2.12 -1.53
N ARG A 146 8.61 2.32 -0.44
CA ARG A 146 8.01 2.97 0.73
C ARG A 146 9.02 3.82 1.45
N LEU A 147 8.61 4.97 1.97
CA LEU A 147 9.43 5.69 2.94
C LEU A 147 9.27 5.03 4.31
N GLN A 148 10.36 4.78 5.01
CA GLN A 148 10.25 4.29 6.38
C GLN A 148 9.72 5.42 7.29
N PRO A 149 8.58 5.22 7.98
CA PRO A 149 8.09 6.19 8.94
C PRO A 149 8.98 6.27 10.18
N ASN A 150 9.06 7.46 10.78
CA ASN A 150 9.73 7.69 12.05
C ASN A 150 8.77 7.56 13.23
N THR A 151 7.48 7.81 13.00
CA THR A 151 6.46 7.72 14.05
C THR A 151 5.85 6.33 14.12
N THR A 152 5.58 5.86 15.33
CA THR A 152 4.76 4.66 15.54
C THR A 152 3.29 5.08 15.46
N PRO A 153 2.50 4.54 14.52
CA PRO A 153 1.10 4.91 14.43
C PRO A 153 0.34 4.43 15.67
N PRO A 154 -0.63 5.21 16.17
CA PRO A 154 -1.45 4.79 17.30
C PRO A 154 -2.33 3.58 16.91
N PRO A 155 -2.63 2.66 17.85
CA PRO A 155 -3.59 1.58 17.60
C PRO A 155 -5.01 2.13 17.46
N ASP A 156 -5.82 1.51 16.60
CA ASP A 156 -7.26 1.79 16.48
C ASP A 156 -8.00 0.44 16.36
N TYR A 157 -9.11 0.33 17.09
CA TYR A 157 -9.87 -0.90 17.29
C TYR A 157 -11.27 -0.84 16.65
N MET A 158 -11.56 0.20 15.85
CA MET A 158 -12.82 0.31 15.14
C MET A 158 -12.99 -0.83 14.12
N VAL A 159 -14.25 -1.18 13.80
CA VAL A 159 -14.62 -2.29 12.90
C VAL A 159 -14.98 -1.80 11.49
N VAL A 160 -15.39 -0.53 11.34
CA VAL A 160 -15.82 0.07 10.07
C VAL A 160 -14.60 0.56 9.27
N PRO A 161 -14.59 0.47 7.92
CA PRO A 161 -13.54 1.12 7.13
C PRO A 161 -13.48 2.61 7.42
N THR A 162 -12.40 3.03 8.06
CA THR A 162 -12.08 4.43 8.35
C THR A 162 -10.68 4.75 7.80
N SER A 163 -10.51 5.97 7.32
CA SER A 163 -9.19 6.54 7.05
C SER A 163 -8.61 7.09 8.35
N HIS A 164 -7.32 6.88 8.61
CA HIS A 164 -6.63 7.59 9.68
C HIS A 164 -6.03 8.91 9.16
N ALA A 165 -5.92 9.88 10.06
CA ALA A 165 -5.15 11.08 9.79
C ALA A 165 -3.65 10.71 9.78
N VAL A 166 -3.05 10.79 8.60
CA VAL A 166 -1.62 10.57 8.39
C VAL A 166 -0.84 11.70 9.08
N SER A 167 0.09 11.32 9.97
CA SER A 167 0.94 12.26 10.72
C SER A 167 2.16 12.70 9.92
N GLU A 168 2.68 11.80 9.07
CA GLU A 168 3.79 12.08 8.17
C GLU A 168 3.60 11.49 6.77
N VAL A 169 4.13 12.12 5.72
CA VAL A 169 3.97 11.63 4.33
C VAL A 169 4.45 10.18 4.12
N ALA A 170 5.32 9.66 4.98
CA ALA A 170 5.78 8.27 4.94
C ALA A 170 4.69 7.25 5.33
N GLU A 171 3.67 7.65 6.08
CA GLU A 171 2.55 6.80 6.51
C GLU A 171 1.50 6.58 5.40
N ILE A 172 1.67 7.19 4.22
CA ILE A 172 0.68 7.10 3.15
C ILE A 172 0.52 5.70 2.56
N VAL A 173 1.58 4.88 2.62
CA VAL A 173 1.59 3.52 2.08
C VAL A 173 1.00 2.58 3.12
N ASP A 174 -0.11 1.94 2.74
CA ASP A 174 -0.81 0.97 3.57
C ASP A 174 -0.21 -0.43 3.43
N VAL A 175 0.15 -0.83 2.21
CA VAL A 175 0.72 -2.15 1.90
C VAL A 175 2.06 -1.99 1.17
N TYR A 176 3.09 -2.62 1.72
CA TYR A 176 4.44 -2.76 1.20
C TYR A 176 4.99 -4.14 1.62
N LEU A 177 4.94 -5.11 0.69
CA LEU A 177 5.28 -6.51 0.93
C LEU A 177 6.22 -7.08 -0.16
N PRO A 178 7.40 -6.49 -0.40
CA PRO A 178 8.33 -7.07 -1.37
C PRO A 178 8.69 -8.52 -0.98
N PRO A 179 8.84 -9.44 -1.95
CA PRO A 179 8.82 -9.23 -3.40
C PRO A 179 7.42 -9.28 -4.04
N LEU A 180 6.34 -9.35 -3.27
CA LEU A 180 4.98 -9.33 -3.82
C LEU A 180 4.71 -7.98 -4.49
N LYS A 181 4.40 -8.03 -5.78
CA LYS A 181 4.17 -6.82 -6.59
C LYS A 181 2.93 -6.06 -6.14
N ALA A 182 3.08 -4.75 -6.00
CA ALA A 182 1.99 -3.85 -5.60
C ALA A 182 0.80 -3.88 -6.56
N GLY A 183 1.06 -3.96 -7.87
CA GLY A 183 -0.01 -4.07 -8.88
C GLY A 183 -0.89 -5.31 -8.67
N ALA A 184 -0.28 -6.46 -8.36
CA ALA A 184 -0.98 -7.72 -8.12
C ALA A 184 -1.76 -7.71 -6.79
N LEU A 185 -1.14 -7.21 -5.71
CA LEU A 185 -1.82 -7.00 -4.42
C LEU A 185 -3.05 -6.09 -4.58
N ALA A 186 -2.88 -4.93 -5.24
CA ALA A 186 -3.97 -3.99 -5.49
C ALA A 186 -5.09 -4.59 -6.35
N LEU A 187 -4.73 -5.38 -7.38
CA LEU A 187 -5.70 -6.10 -8.19
C LEU A 187 -6.53 -7.08 -7.34
N GLY A 188 -5.89 -7.78 -6.41
CA GLY A 188 -6.56 -8.65 -5.44
C GLY A 188 -7.59 -7.90 -4.59
N ILE A 189 -7.22 -6.72 -4.06
CA ILE A 189 -8.11 -5.88 -3.25
C ILE A 189 -9.35 -5.45 -4.05
N LEU A 190 -9.17 -4.97 -5.28
CA LEU A 190 -10.29 -4.59 -6.15
C LEU A 190 -11.17 -5.78 -6.51
N THR A 191 -10.56 -6.93 -6.82
CA THR A 191 -11.26 -8.18 -7.12
C THR A 191 -12.10 -8.65 -5.93
N GLY A 192 -11.61 -8.43 -4.71
CA GLY A 192 -12.32 -8.68 -3.46
C GLY A 192 -13.55 -7.78 -3.22
N GLY A 193 -13.74 -6.78 -4.08
CA GLY A 193 -14.91 -5.89 -4.09
C GLY A 193 -14.79 -4.71 -3.15
N TYR A 194 -13.57 -4.21 -2.90
CA TYR A 194 -13.37 -2.98 -2.13
C TYR A 194 -14.01 -1.77 -2.84
N LYS A 195 -14.78 -0.97 -2.09
CA LYS A 195 -15.57 0.16 -2.63
C LYS A 195 -15.58 1.43 -1.77
N ALA A 196 -14.93 1.43 -0.61
CA ALA A 196 -14.96 2.59 0.29
C ALA A 196 -14.02 3.73 -0.15
N GLY A 197 -13.19 3.51 -1.17
CA GLY A 197 -12.34 4.53 -1.78
C GLY A 197 -11.46 3.95 -2.89
N PRO A 198 -10.54 4.75 -3.45
CA PRO A 198 -9.66 4.29 -4.51
C PRO A 198 -8.60 3.30 -3.99
N VAL A 199 -8.26 2.32 -4.83
CA VAL A 199 -7.06 1.48 -4.65
C VAL A 199 -5.98 2.01 -5.58
N VAL A 200 -4.90 2.53 -4.99
CA VAL A 200 -3.76 3.13 -5.68
C VAL A 200 -2.57 2.19 -5.57
N ALA A 201 -1.99 1.80 -6.70
CA ALA A 201 -0.75 1.05 -6.74
C ALA A 201 0.42 1.97 -7.16
N LEU A 202 1.50 2.01 -6.39
CA LEU A 202 2.76 2.58 -6.85
C LEU A 202 3.65 1.42 -7.29
N VAL A 203 3.86 1.31 -8.59
CA VAL A 203 4.55 0.17 -9.20
C VAL A 203 5.85 0.62 -9.85
N LYS A 204 6.89 -0.21 -9.77
CA LYS A 204 8.18 0.12 -10.43
C LYS A 204 7.99 0.20 -11.95
N THR A 205 7.41 -0.85 -12.53
CA THR A 205 7.13 -0.96 -13.96
C THR A 205 5.67 -1.31 -14.21
N ARG A 206 5.19 -0.99 -15.41
CA ARG A 206 3.86 -1.39 -15.86
C ARG A 206 3.88 -2.81 -16.41
N ASP A 207 3.16 -3.71 -15.76
CA ASP A 207 3.02 -5.11 -16.16
C ASP A 207 1.54 -5.53 -16.37
N TYR A 208 1.32 -6.80 -16.65
CA TYR A 208 -0.02 -7.35 -16.90
C TYR A 208 -0.97 -7.15 -15.70
N ALA A 209 -0.50 -7.38 -14.46
CA ALA A 209 -1.31 -7.16 -13.27
C ALA A 209 -1.70 -5.69 -13.11
N THR A 210 -0.77 -4.77 -13.37
CA THR A 210 -1.02 -3.33 -13.35
C THR A 210 -2.05 -2.93 -14.41
N GLN A 211 -1.96 -3.49 -15.62
CA GLN A 211 -2.92 -3.23 -16.69
C GLN A 211 -4.34 -3.69 -16.29
N ARG A 212 -4.46 -4.89 -15.72
CA ARG A 212 -5.74 -5.43 -15.22
C ARG A 212 -6.31 -4.61 -14.06
N LEU A 213 -5.45 -4.13 -13.15
CA LEU A 213 -5.84 -3.21 -12.07
C LEU A 213 -6.53 -1.95 -12.63
N ILE A 214 -5.92 -1.32 -13.65
CA ILE A 214 -6.43 -0.11 -14.28
C ILE A 214 -7.78 -0.37 -14.97
N GLU A 215 -7.89 -1.47 -15.71
CA GLU A 215 -9.13 -1.90 -16.38
C GLU A 215 -10.28 -2.15 -15.40
N MET A 216 -9.97 -2.58 -14.17
CA MET A 216 -10.94 -2.76 -13.09
C MET A 216 -11.26 -1.45 -12.34
N GLY A 217 -10.73 -0.32 -12.78
CA GLY A 217 -11.01 1.00 -12.21
C GLY A 217 -10.07 1.41 -11.07
N GLY A 218 -8.96 0.70 -10.88
CA GLY A 218 -7.87 1.09 -10.00
C GLY A 218 -7.05 2.27 -10.52
N TYR A 219 -6.11 2.71 -9.70
CA TYR A 219 -5.18 3.79 -9.99
C TYR A 219 -3.74 3.28 -9.93
N ALA A 220 -2.86 3.81 -10.78
CA ALA A 220 -1.46 3.41 -10.79
C ALA A 220 -0.53 4.61 -10.95
N VAL A 221 0.53 4.67 -10.14
CA VAL A 221 1.71 5.48 -10.43
C VAL A 221 2.82 4.54 -10.87
N VAL A 222 3.32 4.72 -12.10
CA VAL A 222 4.39 3.90 -12.66
C VAL A 222 5.71 4.66 -12.53
N LEU A 223 6.61 4.18 -11.69
CA LEU A 223 7.82 4.92 -11.31
C LEU A 223 8.82 5.08 -12.45
N ASP A 224 8.91 4.10 -13.35
CA ASP A 224 9.82 4.11 -14.50
C ASP A 224 9.25 4.86 -15.72
N GLU A 225 8.02 5.38 -15.63
CA GLU A 225 7.44 6.26 -16.65
C GLU A 225 7.57 7.73 -16.20
N PRO A 226 8.00 8.68 -17.05
CA PRO A 226 8.04 10.08 -16.67
C PRO A 226 6.62 10.66 -16.55
N GLY A 227 6.36 11.47 -15.52
CA GLY A 227 5.06 12.10 -15.34
C GLY A 227 4.89 12.81 -13.99
N ASP A 228 3.79 13.52 -13.86
CA ASP A 228 3.43 14.19 -12.61
C ASP A 228 2.40 13.35 -11.84
N PRO A 229 2.77 12.75 -10.69
CA PRO A 229 1.88 11.92 -9.90
C PRO A 229 0.67 12.71 -9.36
N CYS A 230 0.70 14.04 -9.36
CA CYS A 230 -0.41 14.87 -8.91
C CYS A 230 -1.58 14.92 -9.88
N ASN A 231 -1.40 14.36 -11.07
CA ASN A 231 -2.50 14.17 -12.02
C ASN A 231 -3.16 12.79 -11.87
N LEU A 232 -2.76 11.96 -10.89
CA LEU A 232 -3.24 10.58 -10.73
C LEU A 232 -4.77 10.46 -10.77
N PHE A 233 -5.51 11.28 -10.03
CA PHE A 233 -6.98 11.20 -10.02
C PHE A 233 -7.64 11.77 -11.28
N ARG A 234 -6.91 12.54 -12.08
CA ARG A 234 -7.38 13.06 -13.38
C ARG A 234 -7.18 12.03 -14.49
N SER A 235 -6.06 11.30 -14.49
CA SER A 235 -5.67 10.39 -15.57
C SER A 235 -5.79 8.90 -15.24
N ARG A 236 -6.07 8.53 -13.98
CA ARG A 236 -6.00 7.16 -13.39
C ARG A 236 -4.61 6.54 -13.36
N VAL A 237 -3.79 6.86 -14.34
CA VAL A 237 -2.40 6.44 -14.44
C VAL A 237 -1.51 7.67 -14.56
N ALA A 238 -0.46 7.73 -13.76
CA ALA A 238 0.55 8.77 -13.85
C ALA A 238 1.95 8.14 -13.81
N GLY A 239 2.91 8.82 -14.47
CA GLY A 239 4.32 8.54 -14.27
C GLY A 239 4.88 9.27 -13.04
N TYR A 240 6.18 9.13 -12.80
CA TYR A 240 6.91 9.88 -11.80
C TYR A 240 8.21 10.49 -12.34
N SER A 241 8.27 11.82 -12.32
CA SER A 241 9.49 12.60 -12.45
C SER A 241 9.45 13.79 -11.49
N TYR A 242 10.63 14.21 -11.02
CA TYR A 242 10.74 15.44 -10.23
C TYR A 242 11.96 16.24 -10.68
N GLU A 243 11.82 17.56 -10.64
CA GLU A 243 12.93 18.48 -10.87
C GLU A 243 13.39 19.06 -9.53
N LYS A 244 14.70 19.04 -9.30
CA LYS A 244 15.30 19.64 -8.12
C LYS A 244 15.12 21.17 -8.19
N ARG A 245 14.38 21.72 -7.23
CA ARG A 245 14.21 23.18 -7.06
C ARG A 245 14.82 23.65 -5.75
N LEU A 246 15.30 24.89 -5.72
CA LEU A 246 15.71 25.52 -4.48
C LEU A 246 14.48 26.11 -3.81
N TYR A 247 14.30 25.80 -2.53
CA TYR A 247 13.17 26.29 -1.75
C TYR A 247 13.64 27.18 -0.63
N THR A 248 12.88 28.24 -0.38
CA THR A 248 13.06 29.19 0.72
C THR A 248 11.74 29.43 1.44
N VAL A 249 11.81 29.91 2.68
CA VAL A 249 10.62 30.25 3.48
C VAL A 249 10.43 31.75 3.46
N ASN A 250 9.30 32.22 2.92
CA ASN A 250 8.88 33.61 2.99
C ASN A 250 8.28 33.90 4.38
N PRO A 251 8.95 34.69 5.24
CA PRO A 251 8.50 34.95 6.60
C PRO A 251 7.21 35.76 6.67
N ALA A 252 6.88 36.55 5.63
CA ALA A 252 5.66 37.35 5.60
C ALA A 252 4.39 36.50 5.40
N LEU A 253 4.53 35.31 4.80
CA LEU A 253 3.41 34.39 4.55
C LEU A 253 3.35 33.24 5.56
N CYS A 254 4.44 33.02 6.33
CA CYS A 254 4.55 31.89 7.24
C CYS A 254 3.92 32.20 8.61
N ASP A 255 2.86 31.47 8.95
CA ASP A 255 2.17 31.55 10.25
C ASP A 255 2.65 30.51 11.27
N LYS A 256 3.73 29.77 10.95
CA LYS A 256 4.34 28.73 11.80
C LYS A 256 3.39 27.57 12.15
N CYS A 257 2.42 27.26 11.29
CA CYS A 257 1.47 26.14 11.49
C CYS A 257 2.10 24.74 11.55
N GLY A 258 3.33 24.57 11.04
CA GLY A 258 4.05 23.29 11.08
C GLY A 258 3.65 22.26 10.00
N ASP A 259 2.78 22.62 9.04
CA ASP A 259 2.38 21.70 7.96
C ASP A 259 3.58 21.13 7.19
N CYS A 260 4.61 21.94 6.94
CA CYS A 260 5.84 21.51 6.28
C CYS A 260 6.65 20.47 7.07
N LEU A 261 6.46 20.36 8.39
CA LEU A 261 7.13 19.36 9.23
C LEU A 261 6.51 17.97 9.06
N LYS A 262 5.25 17.88 8.60
CA LYS A 262 4.59 16.60 8.29
C LYS A 262 5.23 15.86 7.12
N THR A 263 6.16 16.49 6.39
CA THR A 263 6.93 15.75 5.37
C THR A 263 8.05 14.91 5.99
N ALA A 264 8.29 15.00 7.30
CA ALA A 264 9.42 14.39 8.00
C ALA A 264 10.77 14.66 7.30
N CYS A 265 10.90 15.81 6.63
CA CYS A 265 12.08 16.11 5.83
C CYS A 265 13.23 16.50 6.76
N PRO A 266 14.39 15.81 6.72
CA PRO A 266 15.52 16.14 7.59
C PRO A 266 16.18 17.48 7.19
N ALA A 267 15.83 18.04 6.04
CA ALA A 267 16.29 19.34 5.58
C ALA A 267 15.38 20.49 6.04
N ILE A 268 14.44 20.25 6.96
CA ILE A 268 13.59 21.30 7.55
C ILE A 268 13.72 21.23 9.06
N ALA A 269 14.16 22.34 9.66
CA ALA A 269 14.30 22.46 11.10
C ALA A 269 13.64 23.76 11.61
N PRO A 270 13.09 23.78 12.83
CA PRO A 270 12.66 25.03 13.45
C PRO A 270 13.87 25.89 13.80
N SER A 271 13.80 27.18 13.47
CA SER A 271 14.70 28.21 13.97
C SER A 271 14.50 28.46 15.47
N HIS A 272 15.42 29.20 16.09
CA HIS A 272 15.24 29.71 17.46
C HIS A 272 13.93 30.49 17.67
N ALA A 273 13.40 31.13 16.62
CA ALA A 273 12.14 31.87 16.66
C ALA A 273 10.89 31.00 16.38
N GLY A 274 11.08 29.68 16.26
CA GLY A 274 10.02 28.71 15.94
C GLY A 274 9.56 28.70 14.48
N ALA A 275 10.12 29.54 13.61
CA ALA A 275 9.83 29.51 12.18
C ALA A 275 10.61 28.38 11.50
N PRO A 276 10.01 27.63 10.56
CA PRO A 276 10.73 26.60 9.81
C PRO A 276 11.83 27.22 8.93
N GLN A 277 12.97 26.54 8.84
CA GLN A 277 14.10 26.89 7.99
C GLN A 277 14.49 25.69 7.12
N ILE A 278 14.83 25.96 5.87
CA ILE A 278 15.30 24.95 4.92
C ILE A 278 16.83 24.91 4.98
N LEU A 279 17.36 23.72 5.28
CA LEU A 279 18.78 23.48 5.48
C LEU A 279 19.50 23.22 4.14
N PRO A 280 20.84 23.41 4.07
CA PRO A 280 21.63 23.12 2.87
C PRO A 280 21.56 21.65 2.39
N THR A 281 21.16 20.73 3.27
CA THR A 281 20.90 19.32 2.93
C THR A 281 19.64 19.12 2.09
N CYS A 282 18.92 20.19 1.74
CA CYS A 282 17.74 20.15 0.90
C CYS A 282 18.04 19.55 -0.49
N THR A 283 17.33 18.48 -0.81
CA THR A 283 17.41 17.81 -2.11
C THR A 283 16.54 18.48 -3.17
N GLY A 284 15.72 19.46 -2.78
CA GLY A 284 14.82 20.18 -3.68
C GLY A 284 13.61 19.39 -4.14
N CYS A 285 13.16 18.43 -3.33
CA CYS A 285 12.02 17.55 -3.63
C CYS A 285 10.66 18.28 -3.68
N GLY A 286 10.53 19.47 -3.09
CA GLY A 286 9.29 20.24 -3.12
C GLY A 286 8.15 19.72 -2.26
N ALA A 287 8.33 18.60 -1.55
CA ALA A 287 7.33 18.07 -0.63
C ALA A 287 6.80 19.12 0.35
N CYS A 288 7.68 19.95 0.91
CA CYS A 288 7.31 21.00 1.85
C CYS A 288 6.52 22.14 1.21
N ALA A 289 6.86 22.54 -0.02
CA ALA A 289 6.09 23.51 -0.79
C ALA A 289 4.69 22.96 -1.13
N LEU A 290 4.60 21.68 -1.50
CA LEU A 290 3.34 21.01 -1.83
C LEU A 290 2.35 20.96 -0.65
N VAL A 291 2.84 20.76 0.59
CA VAL A 291 1.99 20.72 1.78
C VAL A 291 1.79 22.09 2.43
N CYS A 292 2.53 23.12 2.02
CA CYS A 292 2.40 24.47 2.57
C CYS A 292 1.12 25.13 2.08
N THR A 293 0.07 25.04 2.88
CA THR A 293 -1.25 25.63 2.61
C THR A 293 -1.23 27.16 2.50
N ARG A 294 -0.15 27.82 2.95
CA ARG A 294 0.02 29.28 2.91
C ARG A 294 0.81 29.77 1.69
N GLY A 295 1.37 28.85 0.90
CA GLY A 295 2.27 29.21 -0.21
C GLY A 295 3.54 29.94 0.26
N ALA A 296 3.93 29.75 1.53
CA ALA A 296 5.07 30.40 2.14
C ALA A 296 6.41 29.75 1.77
N ILE A 297 6.40 28.57 1.14
CA ILE A 297 7.61 27.87 0.68
C ILE A 297 7.64 27.91 -0.85
N GLN A 298 8.69 28.52 -1.40
CA GLN A 298 8.87 28.81 -2.84
C GLN A 298 10.28 28.49 -3.29
#